data_AF-A0A6Y5LBY2-F1
#
_entry.id   AF-A0A6Y5LBY2-F1
#
_cell.length_a   1.000
_cell.length_b   1.000
_cell.length_c   1.000
_cell.angle_alpha   90.00
_cell.angle_beta   90.00
_cell.angle_gamma   90.00
#
_symmetry.space_group_name_H-M   'P 1'
#
loop_
_entity.id
_entity.type
_entity.pdbx_description
1 polymer ?
#
loop_
_entity_poly.entity_id
_entity_poly.type
_entity_poly.pdbx_seq_one_letter_code
_entity_poly.pdbx_strand_id
1 'polypeptide(L)'
;MNPVSCKLLNEAWEKEFPDEVAIAERMLALLDELEHYKSREERVTKLVLDNSTNWDALYKKLEAAEKRIAEQREYYEGVIADGSKRIAELEHSETQLINERDSAESALADMYQAATGERPEWSNMFGFADAVDVVEERLATLEANQSQ
;
A
#
# COMPACT_ATOMS: atom_id res chain seq x y z
N MET A 1 38.70 77.44 32.27
CA MET A 1 38.82 77.54 30.80
C MET A 1 38.62 79.01 30.41
N ASN A 2 39.45 79.57 29.53
CA ASN A 2 39.37 80.97 29.08
C ASN A 2 38.20 81.14 28.08
N PRO A 3 37.35 82.18 28.21
CA PRO A 3 36.23 82.42 27.29
C PRO A 3 36.61 82.58 25.81
N VAL A 4 37.82 83.03 25.49
CA VAL A 4 38.35 83.12 24.11
C VAL A 4 38.63 81.72 23.54
N SER A 5 39.12 80.79 24.36
CA SER A 5 39.36 79.41 23.93
C SER A 5 38.07 78.67 23.59
N CYS A 6 36.99 78.89 24.35
CA CYS A 6 35.68 78.30 24.05
C CYS A 6 35.11 78.83 22.73
N LYS A 7 35.29 80.13 22.44
CA LYS A 7 34.81 80.73 21.18
C LYS A 7 35.52 80.15 19.96
N LEU A 8 36.86 80.04 20.01
CA LEU A 8 37.63 79.46 18.90
C LEU A 8 37.30 77.97 18.69
N LEU A 9 37.04 77.24 19.77
CA LEU A 9 36.57 75.84 19.68
C LEU A 9 35.19 75.75 19.04
N ASN A 10 34.24 76.61 19.42
CA ASN A 10 32.91 76.64 18.82
C ASN A 10 32.96 77.08 17.35
N GLU A 11 33.73 78.10 17.00
CA GLU A 11 33.88 78.57 15.62
C GLU A 11 34.54 77.51 14.71
N ALA A 12 35.52 76.77 15.24
CA ALA A 12 36.12 75.66 14.51
C ALA A 12 35.14 74.51 14.32
N TRP A 13 34.30 74.24 15.32
CA TRP A 13 33.31 73.18 15.32
C TRP A 13 32.13 73.49 14.36
N GLU A 14 31.57 74.70 14.41
CA GLU A 14 30.54 75.16 13.46
C GLU A 14 31.05 75.17 12.01
N LYS A 15 32.36 75.38 11.78
CA LYS A 15 32.97 75.31 10.44
C LYS A 15 33.09 73.87 9.92
N GLU A 16 33.38 72.92 10.81
CA GLU A 16 33.55 71.51 10.46
C GLU A 16 32.19 70.79 10.33
N PHE A 17 31.19 71.26 11.07
CA PHE A 17 29.81 70.77 11.03
C PHE A 17 28.82 71.94 10.87
N PRO A 18 28.69 72.48 9.65
CA PRO A 18 27.86 73.67 9.40
C PRO A 18 26.35 73.43 9.58
N ASP A 19 25.90 72.18 9.67
CA ASP A 19 24.49 71.82 9.86
C ASP A 19 24.32 70.56 10.75
N GLU A 20 24.70 70.69 12.01
CA GLU A 20 24.60 69.62 13.01
C GLU A 20 23.18 69.17 13.28
N VAL A 21 22.20 70.06 13.13
CA VAL A 21 20.79 69.73 13.32
C VAL A 21 20.37 68.75 12.23
N ALA A 22 20.67 69.02 10.96
CA ALA A 22 20.37 68.07 9.88
C ALA A 22 21.16 66.76 10.03
N ILE A 23 22.40 66.81 10.54
CA ILE A 23 23.17 65.61 10.84
C ILE A 23 22.50 64.78 11.94
N ALA A 24 22.06 65.41 13.03
CA ALA A 24 21.39 64.75 14.14
C ALA A 24 20.02 64.18 13.73
N GLU A 25 19.22 64.92 12.95
CA GLU A 25 17.95 64.45 12.40
C GLU A 25 18.14 63.23 11.50
N ARG A 26 19.19 63.24 10.65
CA ARG A 26 19.53 62.09 9.80
C ARG A 26 19.99 60.90 10.62
N MET A 27 20.77 61.11 11.67
CA MET A 27 21.18 60.04 12.60
C MET A 27 19.96 59.45 13.32
N LEU A 28 19.01 60.28 13.75
CA LEU A 28 17.77 59.82 14.40
C LEU A 28 16.93 58.96 13.45
N ALA A 29 16.75 59.41 12.20
CA ALA A 29 16.02 58.66 11.19
C ALA A 29 16.66 57.29 10.88
N LEU A 30 18.00 57.22 10.87
CA LEU A 30 18.73 55.96 10.69
C LEU A 30 18.57 55.01 11.89
N LEU A 31 18.51 55.55 13.12
CA LEU A 31 18.24 54.75 14.32
C LEU A 31 16.83 54.17 14.29
N ASP A 32 15.82 54.96 13.93
CA ASP A 32 14.44 54.50 13.78
C ASP A 32 14.34 53.41 12.71
N GLU A 33 15.05 53.56 11.59
CA GLU A 33 15.08 52.55 10.51
C GLU A 33 15.75 51.24 10.99
N LEU A 34 16.86 51.34 11.72
CA LEU A 34 17.54 50.18 12.30
C LEU A 34 16.67 49.45 13.32
N GLU A 35 15.95 50.17 14.18
CA GLU A 35 15.02 49.58 15.14
C GLU A 35 13.88 48.85 14.41
N HIS A 36 13.34 49.45 13.35
CA HIS A 36 12.34 48.80 12.50
C HIS A 36 12.88 47.53 11.83
N TYR A 37 14.12 47.55 11.31
CA TYR A 37 14.74 46.36 10.73
C TYR A 37 14.92 45.24 11.75
N LYS A 38 15.37 45.57 12.97
CA LYS A 38 15.53 44.61 14.06
C LYS A 38 14.19 43.96 14.44
N SER A 39 13.14 44.78 14.59
CA SER A 39 11.79 44.26 14.86
C SER A 39 11.27 43.36 13.72
N ARG A 40 11.61 43.68 12.47
CA ARG A 40 11.27 42.83 11.32
C ARG A 40 12.04 41.50 11.34
N GLU A 41 13.33 41.54 11.65
CA GLU A 41 14.17 40.34 11.76
C GLU A 41 13.64 39.39 12.84
N GLU A 42 13.31 39.91 14.03
CA GLU A 42 12.73 39.11 15.12
C GLU A 42 11.42 38.41 14.72
N ARG A 43 10.55 39.10 13.97
CA ARG A 43 9.32 38.50 13.43
C ARG A 43 9.61 37.40 12.41
N VAL A 44 10.59 37.60 11.53
CA VAL A 44 10.99 36.60 10.53
C VAL A 44 11.56 35.36 11.22
N THR A 45 12.44 35.53 12.20
CA THR A 45 13.01 34.40 12.96
C THR A 45 11.90 33.59 13.63
N LYS A 46 10.92 34.25 14.27
CA LYS A 46 9.78 33.55 14.87
C LYS A 46 8.98 32.77 13.82
N LEU A 47 8.65 33.38 12.70
CA LEU A 47 7.91 32.73 11.62
C LEU A 47 8.65 31.51 11.06
N VAL A 48 9.97 31.60 10.89
CA VAL A 48 10.80 30.48 10.42
C VAL A 48 10.78 29.33 11.41
N LEU A 49 10.89 29.60 12.71
CA LEU A 49 10.82 28.58 13.76
C LEU A 49 9.44 27.91 13.81
N ASP A 50 8.37 28.71 13.78
CA ASP A 50 6.99 28.20 13.77
C ASP A 50 6.73 27.36 12.50
N ASN A 51 7.27 27.78 11.35
CA ASN A 51 7.16 27.02 10.10
C ASN A 51 7.96 25.71 10.16
N SER A 52 9.19 25.73 10.70
CA SER A 52 10.03 24.54 10.87
C SER A 52 9.36 23.49 11.75
N THR A 53 8.78 23.90 12.88
CA THR A 53 8.08 22.97 13.79
C THR A 53 6.84 22.35 13.15
N ASN A 54 6.12 23.13 12.33
CA ASN A 54 4.99 22.61 11.55
C ASN A 54 5.45 21.59 10.50
N TRP A 55 6.53 21.90 9.77
CA TRP A 55 7.10 21.01 8.77
C TRP A 55 7.57 19.68 9.37
N ASP A 56 8.24 19.71 10.52
CA ASP A 56 8.63 18.51 11.26
C ASP A 56 7.43 17.64 11.65
N ALA A 57 6.33 18.26 12.06
CA ALA A 57 5.10 17.54 12.40
C ALA A 57 4.46 16.90 11.16
N LEU A 58 4.51 17.56 10.00
CA LEU A 58 4.02 17.01 8.74
C LEU A 58 4.88 15.83 8.26
N TYR A 59 6.20 15.93 8.34
CA TYR A 59 7.09 14.84 7.97
C TYR A 59 6.88 13.59 8.83
N LYS A 60 6.74 13.74 10.15
CA LYS A 60 6.44 12.60 11.03
C LYS A 60 5.12 11.91 10.67
N LYS A 61 4.10 12.69 10.28
CA LYS A 61 2.83 12.12 9.81
C LYS A 61 2.99 11.40 8.47
N LEU A 62 3.79 11.96 7.56
CA LEU A 62 4.08 11.35 6.27
C LEU A 62 4.81 10.01 6.46
N GLU A 63 5.88 9.98 7.24
CA GLU A 63 6.66 8.77 7.53
C GLU A 63 5.78 7.68 8.18
N ALA A 64 4.92 8.07 9.14
CA ALA A 64 3.98 7.14 9.75
C ALA A 64 2.94 6.59 8.74
N ALA A 65 2.47 7.42 7.81
CA ALA A 65 1.54 7.01 6.76
C ALA A 65 2.21 6.06 5.75
N GLU A 66 3.44 6.38 5.33
CA GLU A 66 4.24 5.53 4.44
C GLU A 66 4.50 4.15 5.06
N LYS A 67 4.88 4.12 6.35
CA LYS A 67 5.05 2.86 7.10
C LYS A 67 3.76 2.04 7.13
N ARG A 68 2.62 2.69 7.43
CA ARG A 68 1.32 2.00 7.44
C ARG A 68 0.94 1.44 6.07
N ILE A 69 1.24 2.16 4.99
CA ILE A 69 1.00 1.69 3.62
C ILE A 69 1.88 0.47 3.31
N ALA A 70 3.16 0.50 3.72
CA ALA A 70 4.07 -0.62 3.53
C ALA A 70 3.60 -1.88 4.27
N GLU A 71 3.21 -1.75 5.54
CA GLU A 71 2.65 -2.85 6.35
C GLU A 71 1.36 -3.41 5.74
N GLN A 72 0.45 -2.54 5.27
CA GLN A 72 -0.77 -2.98 4.59
C GLN A 72 -0.45 -3.74 3.29
N ARG A 73 0.52 -3.27 2.52
CA ARG A 73 0.95 -3.93 1.29
C ARG A 73 1.47 -5.33 1.57
N GLU A 74 2.34 -5.47 2.57
CA GLU A 74 2.88 -6.76 3.00
C GLU A 74 1.77 -7.72 3.47
N TYR A 75 0.81 -7.22 4.26
CA TYR A 75 -0.34 -8.00 4.70
C TYR A 75 -1.17 -8.53 3.52
N TYR A 76 -1.54 -7.66 2.58
CA TYR A 76 -2.34 -8.08 1.43
C TYR A 76 -1.57 -9.02 0.49
N GLU A 77 -0.27 -8.82 0.32
CA GLU A 77 0.59 -9.72 -0.45
C GLU A 77 0.63 -11.12 0.18
N GLY A 78 0.71 -11.22 1.51
CA GLY A 78 0.61 -12.49 2.24
C GLY A 78 -0.74 -13.18 2.08
N VAL A 79 -1.85 -12.44 2.21
CA VAL A 79 -3.22 -12.99 2.04
C VAL A 79 -3.43 -13.51 0.61
N ILE A 80 -2.95 -12.77 -0.39
CA ILE A 80 -3.04 -13.19 -1.80
C ILE A 80 -2.21 -14.45 -2.02
N ALA A 81 -0.97 -14.50 -1.50
CA ALA A 81 -0.11 -15.66 -1.65
C ALA A 81 -0.71 -16.93 -1.04
N ASP A 82 -1.27 -16.84 0.17
CA ASP A 82 -1.95 -17.96 0.84
C ASP A 82 -3.20 -18.40 0.07
N GLY A 83 -4.02 -17.45 -0.37
CA GLY A 83 -5.19 -17.71 -1.20
C GLY A 83 -4.84 -18.39 -2.52
N SER A 84 -3.83 -17.89 -3.23
CA SER A 84 -3.33 -18.50 -4.47
C SER A 84 -2.80 -19.92 -4.25
N LYS A 85 -2.09 -20.17 -3.14
CA LYS A 85 -1.64 -21.52 -2.80
C LYS A 85 -2.82 -22.47 -2.58
N ARG A 86 -3.85 -22.02 -1.84
CA ARG A 86 -5.04 -22.84 -1.58
C ARG A 86 -5.82 -23.17 -2.85
N ILE A 87 -5.93 -22.22 -3.78
CA ILE A 87 -6.55 -22.44 -5.09
C ILE A 87 -5.78 -23.51 -5.87
N ALA A 88 -4.45 -23.40 -5.95
CA ALA A 88 -3.63 -24.38 -6.67
C ALA A 88 -3.73 -25.80 -6.08
N GLU A 89 -3.81 -25.93 -4.76
CA GLU A 89 -4.06 -27.22 -4.08
C GLU A 89 -5.43 -27.80 -4.46
N LEU A 90 -6.47 -26.96 -4.49
CA LEU A 90 -7.82 -27.39 -4.86
C LEU A 90 -7.90 -27.80 -6.33
N GLU A 91 -7.32 -27.01 -7.23
CA GLU A 91 -7.25 -27.33 -8.67
C GLU A 91 -6.52 -28.66 -8.92
N HIS A 92 -5.43 -28.91 -8.16
CA HIS A 92 -4.72 -30.18 -8.24
C HIS A 92 -5.59 -31.35 -7.75
N SER A 93 -6.24 -31.20 -6.59
CA SER A 93 -7.15 -32.22 -6.04
C SER A 93 -8.33 -32.50 -6.97
N GLU A 94 -8.90 -31.47 -7.59
CA GLU A 94 -10.01 -31.63 -8.55
C GLU A 94 -9.56 -32.40 -9.78
N THR A 95 -8.39 -32.07 -10.32
CA THR A 95 -7.80 -32.79 -11.45
C THR A 95 -7.55 -34.26 -11.10
N GLN A 96 -7.07 -34.55 -9.89
CA GLN A 96 -6.89 -35.93 -9.42
C GLN A 96 -8.22 -36.69 -9.35
N LEU A 97 -9.26 -36.09 -8.77
CA LEU A 97 -10.59 -36.71 -8.67
C LEU A 97 -11.22 -36.98 -10.04
N ILE A 98 -11.01 -36.09 -11.01
CA ILE A 98 -11.45 -36.31 -12.40
C ILE A 98 -10.73 -37.53 -13.00
N ASN A 99 -9.41 -37.61 -12.85
CA ASN A 99 -8.63 -38.75 -13.37
C ASN A 99 -9.04 -40.07 -12.70
N GLU A 100 -9.26 -40.06 -11.39
CA GLU A 100 -9.72 -41.22 -10.63
C GLU A 100 -11.13 -41.65 -11.07
N ARG A 101 -12.05 -40.68 -11.24
CA ARG A 101 -13.39 -40.93 -11.77
C ARG A 101 -13.34 -41.54 -13.16
N ASP A 102 -12.57 -40.96 -14.08
CA ASP A 102 -12.48 -41.44 -15.47
C ASP A 102 -11.87 -42.86 -15.52
N SER A 103 -10.91 -43.13 -14.64
CA SER A 103 -10.33 -44.48 -14.50
C SER A 103 -11.35 -45.48 -13.98
N ALA A 104 -12.13 -45.12 -12.96
CA ALA A 104 -13.20 -45.96 -12.41
C ALA A 104 -14.31 -46.19 -13.43
N GLU A 105 -14.72 -45.15 -14.16
CA GLU A 105 -15.71 -45.21 -15.24
C GLU A 105 -15.26 -46.17 -16.35
N SER A 106 -13.99 -46.11 -16.76
CA SER A 106 -13.43 -47.05 -17.74
C SER A 106 -13.45 -48.48 -17.22
N ALA A 107 -13.02 -48.72 -15.97
CA ALA A 107 -13.01 -50.05 -15.38
C ALA A 107 -14.43 -50.65 -15.28
N LEU A 108 -15.42 -49.85 -14.88
CA LEU A 108 -16.82 -50.26 -14.85
C LEU A 108 -17.37 -50.52 -16.25
N ALA A 109 -17.00 -49.70 -17.24
CA ALA A 109 -17.40 -49.91 -18.62
C ALA A 109 -16.84 -51.22 -19.20
N ASP A 110 -15.59 -51.55 -18.88
CA ASP A 110 -14.95 -52.80 -19.29
C ASP A 110 -15.66 -54.01 -18.65
N MET A 111 -15.99 -53.94 -17.36
CA MET A 111 -16.75 -54.98 -16.66
C MET A 111 -18.15 -55.16 -17.25
N TYR A 112 -18.86 -54.06 -17.48
CA TYR A 112 -20.20 -54.09 -18.09
C TYR A 112 -20.13 -54.71 -19.49
N GLN A 113 -19.16 -54.32 -20.31
CA GLN A 113 -18.97 -54.87 -21.65
C GLN A 113 -18.65 -56.37 -21.61
N ALA A 114 -17.83 -56.82 -20.66
CA ALA A 114 -17.51 -58.24 -20.50
C ALA A 114 -18.76 -59.09 -20.17
N ALA A 115 -19.68 -58.55 -19.38
CA ALA A 115 -20.90 -59.25 -18.97
C ALA A 115 -22.05 -59.15 -19.99
N THR A 116 -22.21 -58.01 -20.65
CA THR A 116 -23.37 -57.75 -21.54
C THR A 116 -23.06 -57.90 -23.02
N GLY A 117 -21.78 -57.78 -23.41
CA GLY A 117 -21.31 -57.77 -24.79
C GLY A 117 -21.24 -56.38 -25.43
N GLU A 118 -21.80 -55.35 -24.80
CA GLU A 118 -21.87 -53.98 -25.32
C GLU A 118 -21.29 -52.99 -24.31
N ARG A 119 -20.70 -51.89 -24.78
CA ARG A 119 -20.15 -50.86 -23.90
C ARG A 119 -21.28 -49.95 -23.40
N PRO A 120 -21.31 -49.57 -22.11
CA PRO A 120 -22.37 -48.70 -21.62
C PRO A 120 -22.23 -47.28 -22.19
N GLU A 121 -23.37 -46.63 -22.44
CA GLU A 121 -23.44 -45.22 -22.78
C GLU A 121 -23.83 -44.42 -21.55
N TRP A 122 -22.82 -43.89 -20.83
CA TRP A 122 -23.05 -43.10 -19.63
C TRP A 122 -23.83 -41.83 -19.95
N SER A 123 -24.86 -41.56 -19.14
CA SER A 123 -25.65 -40.35 -19.26
C SER A 123 -26.27 -39.96 -17.92
N ASN A 124 -26.88 -38.78 -17.86
CA ASN A 124 -27.63 -38.37 -16.66
C ASN A 124 -28.83 -39.27 -16.34
N MET A 125 -29.28 -40.10 -17.28
CA MET A 125 -30.43 -41.02 -17.11
C MET A 125 -30.00 -42.49 -16.99
N PHE A 126 -28.73 -42.78 -17.22
CA PHE A 126 -28.17 -44.13 -17.11
C PHE A 126 -26.79 -44.05 -16.45
N GLY A 127 -26.75 -44.37 -15.17
CA GLY A 127 -25.58 -44.28 -14.31
C GLY A 127 -25.02 -45.64 -13.91
N PHE A 128 -24.06 -45.62 -12.99
CA PHE A 128 -23.34 -46.82 -12.55
C PHE A 128 -24.25 -47.88 -11.90
N ALA A 129 -25.27 -47.46 -11.14
CA ALA A 129 -26.22 -48.38 -10.51
C ALA A 129 -27.05 -49.12 -11.58
N ASP A 130 -27.57 -48.40 -12.57
CA ASP A 130 -28.35 -49.00 -13.67
C ASP A 130 -27.50 -50.02 -14.45
N ALA A 131 -26.22 -49.69 -14.69
CA ALA A 131 -25.29 -50.61 -15.34
C ALA A 131 -25.04 -51.88 -14.51
N VAL A 132 -24.93 -51.78 -13.19
CA VAL A 132 -24.76 -52.93 -12.30
C VAL A 132 -26.02 -53.80 -12.30
N ASP A 133 -27.22 -53.20 -12.20
CA ASP A 133 -28.49 -53.94 -12.20
C ASP A 133 -28.65 -54.79 -13.48
N VAL A 134 -28.29 -54.24 -14.65
CA VAL A 134 -28.33 -54.98 -15.91
C VAL A 134 -27.34 -56.14 -15.92
N VAL A 135 -26.12 -55.95 -15.39
CA VAL A 135 -25.12 -57.02 -15.30
C VAL A 135 -25.59 -58.14 -14.38
N GLU A 136 -26.18 -57.80 -13.23
CA GLU A 136 -26.75 -58.78 -12.29
C GLU A 136 -27.86 -59.61 -12.93
N GLU A 137 -28.79 -58.97 -13.65
CA GLU A 137 -29.87 -59.68 -14.36
C GLU A 137 -29.29 -60.66 -15.40
N ARG A 138 -28.29 -60.23 -16.17
CA ARG A 138 -27.66 -61.07 -17.19
C ARG A 138 -26.93 -62.27 -16.57
N LEU A 139 -26.20 -62.08 -15.48
CA LEU A 139 -25.55 -63.18 -14.76
C LEU A 139 -26.58 -64.21 -14.26
N ALA A 140 -27.68 -63.74 -13.64
CA ALA A 140 -28.74 -64.64 -13.18
C ALA A 140 -29.35 -65.47 -14.32
N THR A 141 -29.55 -64.88 -15.51
CA THR A 141 -30.04 -65.63 -16.67
C THR A 141 -29.05 -66.67 -17.18
N LEU A 142 -27.74 -66.37 -17.16
CA LEU A 142 -26.70 -67.31 -17.60
C LEU A 142 -26.57 -68.49 -16.64
N GLU A 143 -26.60 -68.24 -15.33
CA GLU A 143 -26.54 -69.28 -14.29
C GLU A 143 -27.75 -70.23 -14.36
N ALA A 144 -28.94 -69.69 -14.59
CA ALA A 144 -30.15 -70.49 -14.80
C ALA A 144 -30.04 -71.41 -16.03
N ASN A 145 -29.47 -70.90 -17.13
CA ASN A 145 -29.28 -71.68 -18.36
C ASN A 145 -28.21 -72.77 -18.23
N GLN A 146 -27.20 -72.59 -17.36
CA GLN A 146 -26.16 -73.60 -17.12
C GLN A 146 -26.62 -74.73 -16.17
N SER A 147 -27.69 -74.50 -15.41
CA SER A 147 -28.23 -75.46 -14.43
C SER A 147 -29.30 -76.39 -15.02
N GLN A 148 -29.63 -76.27 -16.31
CA GLN A 148 -30.55 -77.12 -17.08
C GLN A 148 -29.80 -78.16 -17.92
#